data_AF-A0A950KXG1-F1
#
_entry.id   AF-A0A950KXG1-F1
#
_cell.length_a   1.000
_cell.length_b   1.000
_cell.length_c   1.000
_cell.angle_alpha   90.00
_cell.angle_beta   90.00
_cell.angle_gamma   90.00
#
_symmetry.space_group_name_H-M   'P 1'
#
loop_
_entity.id
_entity.type
_entity.pdbx_description
1 polymer ?
#
loop_
_entity_poly.entity_id
_entity_poly.type
_entity_poly.pdbx_seq_one_letter_code
_entity_poly.pdbx_strand_id
1 'polypeptide(L)'
;MRRFASLRPEFIVEDVAVAGPPWNMRVFLRFRDRIVASNGYVYENAGMEYIGIRWGLIREIRVHLDTEKVAALDVQLGPAGEVEPRDAVREVI
;
A
#
# COMPACT_ATOMS: atom_id res chain seq x y z
N MET A 1 7.39 5.82 -1.90
CA MET A 1 7.19 4.54 -1.18
C MET A 1 7.65 4.51 0.27
N ARG A 2 8.87 4.96 0.64
CA ARG A 2 9.32 4.86 2.04
C ARG A 2 8.37 5.51 3.07
N ARG A 3 7.84 6.71 2.78
CA ARG A 3 6.86 7.40 3.64
C ARG A 3 5.56 6.60 3.80
N PHE A 4 4.97 6.13 2.71
CA PHE A 4 3.73 5.34 2.77
C PHE A 4 3.92 4.04 3.57
N ALA A 5 5.04 3.34 3.35
CA ALA A 5 5.39 2.14 4.11
C ALA A 5 5.58 2.41 5.62
N SER A 6 6.11 3.57 6.01
CA SER A 6 6.25 3.93 7.43
C SER A 6 4.92 4.20 8.13
N LEU A 7 3.85 4.51 7.39
CA LEU A 7 2.49 4.63 7.93
C LEU A 7 1.87 3.28 8.30
N ARG A 8 2.53 2.16 7.97
CA ARG A 8 2.09 0.79 8.25
C ARG A 8 0.62 0.55 7.86
N PRO A 9 0.26 0.79 6.58
CA PRO A 9 -1.10 0.57 6.11
C PRO A 9 -1.50 -0.89 6.32
N GLU A 10 -2.75 -1.10 6.73
CA GLU A 10 -3.39 -2.39 6.54
C GLU A 10 -3.61 -2.57 5.05
N PHE A 11 -2.98 -3.59 4.46
CA PHE A 11 -2.96 -3.80 3.02
C PHE A 11 -3.54 -5.17 2.70
N ILE A 12 -4.69 -5.18 2.04
CA ILE A 12 -5.43 -6.39 1.70
C ILE A 12 -5.38 -6.57 0.19
N VAL A 13 -4.71 -7.63 -0.25
CA VAL A 13 -4.73 -8.05 -1.65
C VAL A 13 -6.04 -8.76 -1.93
N GLU A 14 -6.77 -8.29 -2.93
CA GLU A 14 -8.08 -8.83 -3.29
C GLU A 14 -8.01 -9.72 -4.52
N ASP A 15 -7.08 -9.44 -5.43
CA ASP A 15 -6.90 -10.21 -6.66
C ASP A 15 -5.48 -10.03 -7.19
N VAL A 16 -4.97 -11.06 -7.88
CA VAL A 16 -3.63 -11.08 -8.48
C VAL A 16 -3.67 -11.80 -9.82
N ALA A 17 -3.14 -11.13 -10.85
CA ALA A 17 -2.80 -11.73 -12.12
C ALA A 17 -1.29 -11.65 -12.35
N VAL A 18 -0.70 -12.74 -12.85
CA VAL A 18 0.73 -12.81 -13.17
C VAL A 18 0.91 -13.18 -14.63
N ALA A 19 1.80 -12.47 -15.33
CA ALA A 19 2.11 -12.70 -16.73
C ALA A 19 3.62 -12.81 -16.97
N GLY A 20 4.01 -13.79 -17.79
CA GLY A 20 5.40 -14.03 -18.19
C GLY A 20 6.08 -15.17 -17.41
N PRO A 21 7.30 -15.55 -17.81
CA PRO A 21 8.03 -16.63 -17.18
C PRO A 21 8.63 -16.21 -15.82
N PRO A 22 9.01 -17.16 -14.94
CA PRO A 22 9.49 -16.88 -13.59
C PRO A 22 10.69 -15.91 -13.47
N TRP A 23 11.52 -15.80 -14.52
CA TRP A 23 12.67 -14.89 -14.57
C TRP A 23 12.34 -13.48 -15.09
N ASN A 24 11.14 -13.27 -15.63
CA ASN A 24 10.67 -11.98 -16.15
C ASN A 24 9.13 -11.90 -16.03
N MET A 25 8.65 -11.62 -14.83
CA MET A 25 7.23 -11.58 -14.49
C MET A 25 6.70 -10.16 -14.44
N ARG A 26 5.41 -10.01 -14.76
CA ARG A 26 4.60 -8.83 -14.50
C ARG A 26 3.45 -9.24 -13.61
N VAL A 27 3.34 -8.61 -12.45
CA VAL A 27 2.27 -8.84 -11.49
C VAL A 27 1.33 -7.66 -11.54
N PHE A 28 0.03 -7.93 -11.61
CA PHE A 28 -1.04 -6.96 -11.53
C PHE A 28 -1.87 -7.34 -10.32
N LEU A 29 -2.00 -6.45 -9.36
CA LEU A 29 -2.73 -6.72 -8.14
C LEU A 29 -3.79 -5.65 -7.90
N ARG A 30 -4.98 -6.08 -7.49
CA ARG A 30 -6.00 -5.20 -6.93
C ARG A 30 -5.94 -5.31 -5.42
N PHE A 31 -6.00 -4.18 -4.74
CA PHE A 31 -5.87 -4.13 -3.29
C PHE A 31 -6.78 -3.07 -2.66
N ARG A 32 -6.99 -3.20 -1.35
CA ARG A 32 -7.46 -2.12 -0.49
C ARG A 32 -6.41 -1.80 0.56
N ASP A 33 -6.24 -0.51 0.86
CA ASP A 33 -5.40 -0.05 1.95
C ASP A 33 -6.22 0.75 2.97
N ARG A 34 -5.79 0.69 4.23
CA ARG A 34 -6.37 1.47 5.32
C ARG A 34 -5.29 2.01 6.25
N ILE A 35 -5.41 3.28 6.61
CA ILE A 35 -4.51 3.98 7.55
C ILE A 35 -5.38 4.73 8.56
N VAL A 36 -5.03 4.63 9.85
CA VAL A 36 -5.65 5.40 10.92
C VAL A 36 -4.62 6.38 11.45
N ALA A 37 -4.79 7.66 11.14
CA ALA A 37 -3.90 8.73 11.59
C ALA A 37 -4.04 8.97 13.11
N SER A 38 -3.04 9.61 13.73
CA SER A 38 -3.05 9.89 15.17
C SER A 38 -4.19 10.80 15.62
N ASN A 39 -4.71 11.64 14.71
CA ASN A 39 -5.87 12.49 14.94
C ASN A 39 -7.22 11.76 14.80
N GLY A 40 -7.21 10.44 14.59
CA GLY A 40 -8.41 9.61 14.39
C GLY A 40 -8.97 9.62 12.97
N TYR A 41 -8.36 10.35 12.03
CA TYR A 41 -8.78 10.30 10.63
C TYR A 41 -8.50 8.93 10.02
N VAL A 42 -9.50 8.36 9.34
CA VAL A 42 -9.41 7.06 8.68
C VAL A 42 -9.33 7.26 7.18
N TYR A 43 -8.18 6.89 6.61
CA TYR A 43 -7.98 6.78 5.18
C TYR A 43 -8.29 5.35 4.73
N GLU A 44 -9.07 5.22 3.64
CA GLU A 44 -9.32 3.96 2.96
C GLU A 44 -9.32 4.16 1.45
N ASN A 45 -8.53 3.37 0.73
CA ASN A 45 -8.46 3.43 -0.72
C ASN A 45 -8.50 2.04 -1.35
N ALA A 46 -8.97 2.01 -2.59
CA ALA A 46 -8.90 0.84 -3.45
C ALA A 46 -7.90 1.17 -4.56
N GLY A 47 -6.96 0.27 -4.79
CA GLY A 47 -5.85 0.50 -5.69
C GLY A 47 -5.57 -0.66 -6.62
N MET A 48 -4.79 -0.34 -7.65
CA MET A 48 -4.20 -1.30 -8.56
C MET A 48 -2.69 -1.08 -8.58
N GLU A 49 -1.90 -2.14 -8.50
CA GLU A 49 -0.46 -2.05 -8.61
C GLU A 49 0.06 -2.97 -9.72
N TYR A 50 0.99 -2.42 -10.49
CA TYR A 50 1.79 -3.14 -11.47
C TYR A 50 3.21 -3.30 -10.93
N ILE A 51 3.69 -4.54 -10.88
CA ILE A 51 5.04 -4.86 -10.41
C ILE A 51 5.80 -5.60 -11.51
N GLY A 52 6.94 -5.06 -11.92
CA GLY A 52 7.88 -5.72 -12.81
C GLY A 52 8.95 -6.46 -12.01
N ILE A 53 9.07 -7.77 -12.21
CA ILE A 53 10.05 -8.62 -11.52
C ILE A 53 10.99 -9.26 -12.54
N ARG A 54 12.30 -9.12 -12.34
CA ARG A 54 13.34 -9.79 -13.14
C ARG A 54 14.32 -10.52 -12.25
N TRP A 55 14.52 -11.81 -12.51
CA TRP A 55 15.37 -12.70 -11.71
C TRP A 55 15.04 -12.63 -10.21
N GLY A 56 13.76 -12.68 -9.87
CA GLY A 56 13.26 -12.59 -8.50
C GLY A 56 13.33 -11.21 -7.84
N LEU A 57 13.89 -10.19 -8.52
CA LEU A 57 14.01 -8.83 -7.99
C LEU A 57 12.95 -7.91 -8.58
N ILE A 58 12.28 -7.15 -7.72
CA ILE A 58 11.40 -6.06 -8.14
C ILE A 58 12.24 -4.97 -8.79
N ARG A 59 11.92 -4.66 -10.06
CA ARG A 59 12.59 -3.62 -10.86
C ARG A 59 11.72 -2.40 -11.06
N GLU A 60 10.41 -2.57 -10.96
CA GLU A 60 9.45 -1.49 -11.15
C GLU A 60 8.22 -1.75 -10.28
N ILE A 61 7.70 -0.68 -9.71
CA ILE A 61 6.40 -0.63 -9.05
C ILE A 61 5.68 0.60 -9.60
N ARG A 62 4.44 0.43 -10.06
CA ARG A 62 3.51 1.52 -10.37
C ARG A 62 2.23 1.28 -9.60
N VAL A 63 1.84 2.26 -8.78
CA VAL A 63 0.63 2.19 -7.97
C VAL A 63 -0.36 3.22 -8.48
N HIS A 64 -1.58 2.76 -8.73
CA HIS A 64 -2.73 3.56 -9.14
C HIS A 64 -3.72 3.59 -7.99
N LEU A 65 -3.93 4.77 -7.42
CA LEU A 65 -4.80 5.04 -6.29
C LEU A 65 -5.70 6.23 -6.63
N ASP A 66 -6.77 6.40 -5.87
CA ASP A 66 -7.49 7.66 -5.83
C ASP A 66 -6.59 8.74 -5.22
N THR A 67 -6.14 9.67 -6.07
CA THR A 67 -5.21 10.74 -5.68
C THR A 67 -5.85 11.79 -4.77
N GLU A 68 -7.16 11.97 -4.83
CA GLU A 68 -7.86 12.93 -3.96
C GLU A 68 -7.85 12.43 -2.51
N LYS A 69 -8.04 11.14 -2.30
CA LYS A 69 -7.94 10.52 -0.98
C LYS A 69 -6.53 10.58 -0.40
N VAL A 70 -5.51 10.39 -1.23
CA VAL A 70 -4.11 10.52 -0.81
C VAL A 70 -3.81 11.97 -0.41
N ALA A 71 -4.26 12.96 -1.19
CA ALA A 71 -4.12 14.36 -0.85
C ALA A 71 -4.85 14.72 0.46
N ALA A 72 -6.06 14.18 0.67
CA ALA A 72 -6.79 14.35 1.92
C ALA A 72 -6.03 13.78 3.12
N LEU A 73 -5.45 12.57 2.99
CA LEU A 73 -4.60 11.99 4.03
C LEU A 73 -3.38 12.88 4.31
N ASP A 74 -2.74 13.42 3.29
CA ASP A 74 -1.58 14.31 3.46
C ASP A 74 -1.91 15.57 4.26
N VAL A 75 -3.09 16.16 4.05
CA VAL A 75 -3.57 17.30 4.84
C VAL A 75 -3.75 16.90 6.31
N GLN A 76 -4.27 15.70 6.58
CA GLN A 76 -4.55 15.22 7.93
C GLN A 76 -3.27 14.88 8.72
N LEU A 77 -2.26 14.33 8.04
CA LEU A 77 -0.99 13.96 8.66
C LEU A 77 -0.06 15.16 8.90
N GLY A 78 -0.26 16.27 8.18
CA GLY A 78 0.62 17.42 8.22
C GLY A 78 2.07 17.09 7.81
N PRO A 79 3.02 18.02 8.03
CA PRO A 79 4.43 17.81 7.65
C PRO A 79 5.15 16.77 8.51
N ALA A 80 4.65 16.46 9.71
CA ALA A 80 5.29 15.53 10.65
C ALA A 80 4.87 14.06 10.46
N GLY A 81 3.74 13.78 9.81
CA GLY A 81 3.41 12.40 9.38
C GLY A 81 3.18 11.42 10.52
N GLU A 82 2.66 11.85 11.66
CA GLU A 82 2.48 10.99 12.83
C GLU A 82 1.22 10.11 12.69
N VAL A 83 1.38 8.83 13.00
CA VAL A 83 0.33 7.81 12.96
C VAL A 83 0.34 7.11 14.32
N GLU A 84 -0.82 6.82 14.88
CA GLU A 84 -0.92 6.05 16.12
C GLU A 84 -0.28 4.66 15.94
N PRO A 85 0.61 4.23 16.85
CA PRO A 85 1.16 2.88 16.82
C PRO A 85 0.05 1.85 17.11
N ARG A 86 -0.17 0.88 16.22
CA ARG A 86 -1.01 -0.29 16.56
C ARG A 86 -0.27 -1.19 17.55
N ASP A 87 -0.92 -1.49 18.67
CA ASP A 87 -0.63 -2.69 19.47
C ASP A 87 -0.73 -3.93 18.58
N ALA A 88 0.23 -4.83 18.70
CA ALA A 88 0.33 -6.06 17.93
C ALA A 88 -0.95 -6.91 18.10
N VAL A 89 -1.84 -6.87 17.11
CA VAL A 89 -2.91 -7.86 16.99
C VAL A 89 -2.20 -9.19 16.72
N ARG A 90 -2.23 -10.09 17.70
CA ARG A 90 -1.72 -11.46 17.58
C ARG A 90 -2.42 -12.14 16.40
N GLU A 91 -1.70 -12.33 15.31
CA GLU A 91 -2.09 -13.30 14.29
C GLU A 91 -1.99 -14.69 14.93
N VAL A 92 -3.16 -15.28 15.19
CA VAL A 92 -3.28 -16.72 15.45
C VAL A 92 -3.13 -17.39 14.08
N ILE A 93 -2.03 -18.16 13.97
CA ILE A 93 -1.75 -19.10 12.87
C ILE A 93 -2.81 -20.19 12.86
#